data_AF-A0A6A6I206-F1
#
_entry.id   AF-A0A6A6I206-F1
#
_cell.length_a   1.000
_cell.length_b   1.000
_cell.length_c   1.000
_cell.angle_alpha   90.00
_cell.angle_beta   90.00
_cell.angle_gamma   90.00
#
_symmetry.space_group_name_H-M   'P 1'
#
loop_
_entity.id
_entity.type
_entity.pdbx_description
1 polymer ?
#
loop_
_entity_poly.entity_id
_entity_poly.type
_entity_poly.pdbx_seq_one_letter_code
_entity_poly.pdbx_strand_id
1 'polypeptide(L)'
;IWRMLTVYPVWDISYDVATIFTLGSVIWVINAFFVWLPLVRPKTEFKNEILYGGGITAFIGATIFEVGSFLLMAEAVNENRTGCFGWALERALSHDSEKASESVRLRPSKSACTHHHIIKRSFVGKSRNIGTTPRPKSTLKPSGKSWIWFPSKEELRTHYIRELGFLASFAQLIGATIFWISGFTALPGIYDHMSDTVTIVLFWTPQVVGGSGFIISGTLFMLETQSRWWKPAPRTLGWWIGAWNLVGGVGFTLCPAFGYNTKSWAQYQASLSTFWGSWAFLIGSVIQWYESLEKYPVEIYR
;
A
#
# COMPACT_ATOMS: atom_id res chain seq x y z
N ILE A 1 8.63 -17.72 0.19
CA ILE A 1 8.25 -17.86 1.61
C ILE A 1 9.45 -17.72 2.54
N TRP A 2 10.48 -18.59 2.50
CA TRP A 2 11.66 -18.47 3.39
C TRP A 2 12.30 -17.06 3.44
N ARG A 3 12.34 -16.39 2.29
CA ARG A 3 12.87 -15.02 2.15
C ARG A 3 12.10 -13.98 2.97
N MET A 4 10.79 -14.15 3.18
CA MET A 4 9.99 -13.26 4.03
C MET A 4 10.39 -13.33 5.51
N LEU A 5 11.08 -14.41 5.92
CA LEU A 5 11.54 -14.62 7.28
C LEU A 5 13.05 -14.35 7.45
N THR A 6 13.77 -14.04 6.37
CA THR A 6 15.24 -14.00 6.38
C THR A 6 15.85 -12.80 5.67
N VAL A 7 15.08 -12.09 4.84
CA VAL A 7 15.58 -10.96 4.04
C VAL A 7 14.73 -9.73 4.33
N TYR A 8 15.38 -8.66 4.77
CA TYR A 8 14.73 -7.41 5.20
C TYR A 8 15.38 -6.22 4.46
N PRO A 9 15.09 -6.02 3.16
CA PRO A 9 15.67 -4.93 2.38
C PRO A 9 14.95 -3.60 2.68
N VAL A 10 15.10 -3.09 3.91
CA VAL A 10 14.51 -1.83 4.42
C VAL A 10 14.96 -0.55 3.69
N TRP A 11 15.75 -0.71 2.62
CA TRP A 11 16.25 0.37 1.77
C TRP A 11 15.44 0.49 0.47
N ASP A 12 14.54 -0.48 0.22
CA ASP A 12 13.70 -0.55 -0.97
C ASP A 12 12.27 -0.19 -0.62
N ILE A 13 11.80 0.87 -1.28
CA ILE A 13 10.49 1.42 -0.97
C ILE A 13 9.34 0.41 -1.23
N SER A 14 9.48 -0.50 -2.19
CA SER A 14 8.44 -1.51 -2.44
C SER A 14 8.32 -2.48 -1.28
N TYR A 15 9.44 -2.85 -0.65
CA TYR A 15 9.45 -3.67 0.55
C TYR A 15 8.82 -2.92 1.74
N ASP A 16 9.16 -1.64 1.91
CA ASP A 16 8.64 -0.82 3.01
C ASP A 16 7.12 -0.62 2.89
N VAL A 17 6.64 -0.28 1.68
CA VAL A 17 5.22 -0.18 1.34
C VAL A 17 4.49 -1.47 1.68
N ALA A 18 4.98 -2.61 1.18
CA ALA A 18 4.34 -3.89 1.40
C ALA A 18 4.30 -4.29 2.89
N THR A 19 5.39 -4.02 3.62
CA THR A 19 5.49 -4.31 5.05
C THR A 19 4.52 -3.45 5.87
N ILE A 20 4.44 -2.15 5.58
CA ILE A 20 3.55 -1.22 6.28
C ILE A 20 2.08 -1.57 6.04
N PHE A 21 1.68 -1.85 4.79
CA PHE A 21 0.31 -2.29 4.52
C PHE A 21 -0.01 -3.64 5.17
N THR A 22 0.96 -4.55 5.27
CA THR A 22 0.79 -5.82 5.99
C THR A 22 0.56 -5.58 7.48
N LEU A 23 1.39 -4.75 8.13
CA LEU A 23 1.25 -4.40 9.55
C LEU A 23 -0.11 -3.73 9.83
N GLY A 24 -0.50 -2.77 8.99
CA GLY A 24 -1.81 -2.13 9.09
C GLY A 24 -2.94 -3.14 8.94
N SER A 25 -2.82 -4.09 8.01
CA SER A 25 -3.86 -5.10 7.76
C SER A 25 -4.01 -6.07 8.92
N VAL A 26 -2.90 -6.45 9.58
CA VAL A 26 -2.94 -7.23 10.84
C VAL A 26 -3.71 -6.47 11.92
N ILE A 27 -3.46 -5.17 12.06
CA ILE A 27 -4.17 -4.33 13.05
C ILE A 27 -5.65 -4.21 12.72
N TRP A 28 -6.02 -4.10 11.43
CA TRP A 28 -7.42 -4.13 11.01
C TRP A 28 -8.10 -5.49 11.26
N VAL A 29 -7.39 -6.60 11.13
CA VAL A 29 -7.91 -7.91 11.53
C VAL A 29 -8.16 -7.96 13.03
N ILE A 30 -7.23 -7.46 13.85
CA ILE A 30 -7.42 -7.36 15.31
C ILE A 30 -8.62 -6.45 15.64
N ASN A 31 -8.72 -5.29 14.99
CA ASN A 31 -9.85 -4.37 15.11
C ASN A 31 -11.17 -5.08 14.80
N ALA A 32 -11.23 -5.83 13.71
CA ALA A 32 -12.41 -6.56 13.29
C ALA A 32 -12.85 -7.59 14.35
N PHE A 33 -11.92 -8.22 15.05
CA PHE A 33 -12.28 -9.08 16.18
C PHE A 33 -12.92 -8.27 17.32
N PHE A 34 -12.36 -7.12 17.70
CA PHE A 34 -12.95 -6.29 18.76
C PHE A 34 -14.37 -5.80 18.44
N VAL A 35 -14.70 -5.55 17.17
CA VAL A 35 -16.01 -5.01 16.79
C VAL A 35 -17.03 -6.10 16.40
N TRP A 36 -16.59 -7.23 15.86
CA TRP A 36 -17.48 -8.27 15.35
C TRP A 36 -17.63 -9.47 16.28
N LEU A 37 -16.57 -9.89 16.99
CA LEU A 37 -16.62 -11.08 17.85
C LEU A 37 -17.65 -10.96 18.98
N PRO A 38 -17.79 -9.80 19.67
CA PRO A 38 -18.85 -9.62 20.67
C PRO A 38 -20.26 -9.85 20.12
N LEU A 39 -20.49 -9.54 18.84
CA LEU A 39 -21.80 -9.74 18.19
C LEU A 39 -22.08 -11.23 17.90
N VAL A 40 -21.05 -12.01 17.57
CA VAL A 40 -21.18 -13.44 17.23
C VAL A 40 -21.14 -14.32 18.48
N ARG A 41 -20.31 -13.95 19.45
CA ARG A 41 -20.12 -14.66 20.72
C ARG A 41 -20.15 -13.68 21.88
N PRO A 42 -21.34 -13.20 22.32
CA PRO A 42 -21.45 -12.22 23.40
C PRO A 42 -20.78 -12.64 24.72
N LYS A 43 -20.59 -13.95 24.94
CA LYS A 43 -19.87 -14.49 26.10
C LYS A 43 -18.39 -14.13 26.16
N THR A 44 -17.79 -13.70 25.05
CA THR A 44 -16.38 -13.25 25.02
C THR A 44 -16.24 -11.76 25.28
N GLU A 45 -17.34 -11.01 25.31
CA GLU A 45 -17.33 -9.56 25.45
C GLU A 45 -16.77 -9.14 26.82
N PHE A 46 -15.85 -8.19 26.82
CA PHE A 46 -15.37 -7.54 28.03
C PHE A 46 -15.68 -6.04 28.04
N LYS A 47 -15.63 -5.44 29.23
CA LYS A 47 -16.05 -4.05 29.43
C LYS A 47 -15.30 -3.10 28.49
N ASN A 48 -16.06 -2.33 27.72
CA ASN A 48 -15.58 -1.33 26.76
C ASN A 48 -14.71 -1.89 25.62
N GLU A 49 -14.83 -3.18 25.30
CA GLU A 49 -14.08 -3.82 24.21
C GLU A 49 -14.23 -3.10 22.87
N ILE A 50 -15.46 -2.82 22.45
CA ILE A 50 -15.73 -2.14 21.17
C ILE A 50 -15.20 -0.70 21.19
N LEU A 51 -15.47 0.05 22.26
CA LEU A 51 -15.09 1.46 22.35
C LEU A 51 -13.56 1.63 22.38
N TYR A 52 -12.86 0.94 23.26
CA TYR A 52 -11.41 1.10 23.41
C TYR A 52 -10.63 0.21 22.45
N GLY A 53 -10.93 -1.09 22.42
CA GLY A 53 -10.26 -2.03 21.52
C GLY A 53 -10.52 -1.67 20.07
N GLY A 54 -11.79 -1.51 19.69
CA GLY A 54 -12.18 -1.07 18.35
C GLY A 54 -11.68 0.34 18.03
N GLY A 55 -11.96 1.33 18.86
CA GLY A 55 -11.57 2.73 18.60
C GLY A 55 -10.07 2.94 18.43
N ILE A 56 -9.26 2.43 19.37
CA ILE A 56 -7.79 2.61 19.35
C ILE A 56 -7.17 1.87 18.17
N THR A 57 -7.57 0.62 17.91
CA THR A 57 -7.00 -0.13 16.78
C THR A 57 -7.43 0.43 15.43
N ALA A 58 -8.63 0.99 15.30
CA ALA A 58 -9.06 1.70 14.09
C ALA A 58 -8.18 2.92 13.82
N PHE A 59 -7.87 3.72 14.85
CA PHE A 59 -6.98 4.88 14.72
C PHE A 59 -5.56 4.48 14.29
N ILE A 60 -4.98 3.47 14.97
CA ILE A 60 -3.63 2.99 14.64
C ILE A 60 -3.60 2.41 13.23
N GLY A 61 -4.58 1.57 12.88
CA GLY A 61 -4.69 0.95 11.55
C GLY A 61 -4.83 2.00 10.45
N ALA A 62 -5.69 2.99 10.62
CA ALA A 62 -5.85 4.09 9.68
C ALA A 62 -4.56 4.92 9.53
N THR A 63 -3.85 5.18 10.62
CA THR A 63 -2.58 5.94 10.60
C THR A 63 -1.48 5.19 9.85
N ILE A 64 -1.37 3.88 10.06
CA ILE A 64 -0.38 3.05 9.35
C ILE A 64 -0.70 2.98 7.85
N PHE A 65 -1.98 2.86 7.48
CA PHE A 65 -2.41 2.90 6.07
C PHE A 65 -2.15 4.26 5.42
N GLU A 66 -2.31 5.36 6.16
CA GLU A 66 -1.99 6.71 5.67
C GLU A 66 -0.50 6.83 5.36
N VAL A 67 0.37 6.43 6.30
CA VAL A 67 1.83 6.40 6.08
C VAL A 67 2.20 5.50 4.89
N GLY A 68 1.59 4.32 4.80
CA GLY A 68 1.77 3.41 3.67
C GLY A 68 1.36 4.04 2.34
N SER A 69 0.30 4.84 2.33
CA SER A 69 -0.20 5.51 1.12
C SER A 69 0.73 6.65 0.66
N PHE A 70 1.37 7.36 1.58
CA PHE A 70 2.43 8.32 1.24
C PHE A 70 3.65 7.62 0.62
N LEU A 71 4.08 6.49 1.18
CA LEU A 71 5.19 5.72 0.62
C LEU A 71 4.84 5.11 -0.74
N LEU A 72 3.61 4.63 -0.90
CA LEU A 72 3.11 4.12 -2.18
C LEU A 72 3.11 5.21 -3.26
N MET A 73 2.69 6.42 -2.91
CA MET A 73 2.79 7.58 -3.80
C MET A 73 4.24 7.88 -4.18
N ALA A 74 5.14 7.87 -3.19
CA ALA A 74 6.56 8.11 -3.42
C ALA A 74 7.20 7.02 -4.30
N GLU A 75 6.77 5.77 -4.16
CA GLU A 75 7.15 4.66 -5.02
C GLU A 75 6.68 4.88 -6.47
N ALA A 76 5.42 5.27 -6.67
CA ALA A 76 4.87 5.50 -8.00
C ALA A 76 5.60 6.62 -8.75
N VAL A 77 6.04 7.67 -8.06
CA VAL A 77 6.87 8.75 -8.64
C VAL A 77 8.30 8.28 -8.96
N ASN A 78 8.74 7.17 -8.37
CA ASN A 78 10.10 6.65 -8.47
C ASN A 78 10.16 5.20 -8.99
N GLU A 79 9.21 4.76 -9.83
CA GLU A 79 9.08 3.36 -10.29
C GLU A 79 10.40 2.80 -10.88
N ASN A 80 11.20 3.65 -11.54
CA ASN A 80 12.51 3.29 -12.11
C ASN A 80 13.72 3.45 -11.16
N ARG A 81 13.49 3.80 -9.88
CA ARG A 81 14.53 4.19 -8.91
C ARG A 81 14.26 3.64 -7.49
N THR A 82 13.46 2.59 -7.34
CA THR A 82 13.03 2.06 -6.01
C THR A 82 14.19 1.78 -5.05
N GLY A 83 15.31 1.24 -5.56
CA GLY A 83 16.52 0.95 -4.76
C GLY A 83 17.36 2.16 -4.36
N CYS A 84 17.01 3.38 -4.80
CA CYS A 84 17.67 4.61 -4.37
C CYS A 84 17.05 5.23 -3.12
N PHE A 85 15.93 4.67 -2.62
CA PHE A 85 15.19 5.21 -1.49
C PHE A 85 16.02 5.29 -0.20
N GLY A 86 16.71 4.20 0.18
CA GLY A 86 17.55 4.18 1.39
C GLY A 86 18.60 5.29 1.44
N TRP A 87 19.25 5.60 0.32
CA TRP A 87 20.22 6.71 0.22
C TRP A 87 19.56 8.08 0.36
N ALA A 88 18.36 8.24 -0.19
CA ALA A 88 17.60 9.48 -0.11
C ALA A 88 17.09 9.74 1.31
N LEU A 89 16.62 8.68 1.99
CA LEU A 89 16.17 8.73 3.37
C LEU A 89 17.34 9.04 4.31
N GLU A 90 18.47 8.34 4.17
CA GLU A 90 19.69 8.62 4.95
C GLU A 90 20.09 10.09 4.77
N ARG A 91 20.12 10.61 3.54
CA ARG A 91 20.48 12.01 3.28
C ARG A 91 19.49 13.01 3.87
N ALA A 92 18.19 12.73 3.83
CA ALA A 92 17.16 13.60 4.41
C ALA A 92 17.30 13.66 5.93
N LEU A 93 17.45 12.51 6.59
CA LEU A 93 17.71 12.43 8.04
C LEU A 93 19.07 13.04 8.40
N SER A 94 20.07 12.89 7.52
CA SER A 94 21.41 13.43 7.74
C SER A 94 21.44 14.96 7.73
N HIS A 95 20.63 15.58 6.86
CA HIS A 95 20.46 17.04 6.81
C HIS A 95 19.84 17.61 8.10
N ASP A 96 18.98 16.83 8.77
CA ASP A 96 18.50 17.18 10.12
C ASP A 96 19.54 16.83 11.21
N SER A 97 20.40 15.82 10.97
CA SER A 97 21.44 15.36 11.90
C SER A 97 22.73 16.20 11.93
N GLU A 98 22.91 17.21 11.07
CA GLU A 98 24.03 18.16 11.21
C GLU A 98 23.96 18.97 12.53
N LYS A 99 22.89 18.80 13.32
CA LYS A 99 22.81 19.24 14.74
C LYS A 99 23.01 18.14 15.79
N ALA A 100 23.10 16.86 15.44
CA ALA A 100 23.25 15.77 16.40
C ALA A 100 24.06 14.58 15.84
N SER A 101 25.37 14.66 16.08
CA SER A 101 26.32 13.55 16.28
C SER A 101 26.46 12.46 15.19
N GLU A 102 27.71 12.33 14.72
CA GLU A 102 28.38 11.15 14.17
C GLU A 102 27.69 9.80 14.47
N SER A 103 26.99 9.22 13.48
CA SER A 103 26.59 7.82 13.53
C SER A 103 26.93 7.09 12.22
N VAL A 104 27.82 6.10 12.36
CA VAL A 104 28.11 4.92 11.52
C VAL A 104 27.68 5.00 10.03
N ARG A 105 28.64 5.37 9.17
CA ARG A 105 28.55 5.25 7.71
C ARG A 105 28.67 3.79 7.28
N LEU A 106 27.56 3.10 7.03
CA LEU A 106 27.57 1.81 6.34
C LEU A 106 27.64 2.04 4.83
N ARG A 107 28.73 1.59 4.17
CA ARG A 107 28.90 1.67 2.71
C ARG A 107 28.50 0.35 2.05
N PRO A 108 27.45 0.29 1.22
CA PRO A 108 27.21 -0.83 0.33
C PRO A 108 28.28 -0.86 -0.79
N SER A 109 28.79 -2.06 -1.10
CA SER A 109 29.82 -2.25 -2.13
C SER A 109 29.28 -1.92 -3.53
N LYS A 110 29.94 -0.96 -4.19
CA LYS A 110 29.66 -0.59 -5.60
C LYS A 110 29.93 -1.71 -6.61
N SER A 111 30.62 -2.78 -6.21
CA SER A 111 31.00 -3.87 -7.12
C SER A 111 29.94 -4.98 -7.22
N ALA A 112 28.86 -4.93 -6.43
CA ALA A 112 27.83 -5.98 -6.38
C ALA A 112 26.41 -5.51 -6.77
N CYS A 113 26.27 -4.32 -7.38
CA CYS A 113 24.98 -3.82 -7.86
C CYS A 113 24.66 -4.34 -9.27
N THR A 114 24.29 -5.62 -9.38
CA THR A 114 23.60 -6.16 -10.56
C THR A 114 22.12 -5.82 -10.47
N HIS A 115 21.74 -4.63 -10.92
CA HIS A 115 20.33 -4.25 -10.99
C HIS A 115 19.71 -4.84 -12.25
N HIS A 116 18.68 -5.67 -12.08
CA HIS A 116 17.92 -6.26 -13.17
C HIS A 116 16.93 -5.22 -13.70
N HIS A 117 17.22 -4.60 -14.83
CA HIS A 117 16.21 -3.80 -15.53
C HIS A 117 15.11 -4.73 -16.01
N ILE A 118 13.89 -4.58 -15.49
CA ILE A 118 12.70 -5.14 -16.15
C ILE A 118 12.51 -4.37 -17.45
N ILE A 119 13.14 -4.87 -18.52
CA ILE A 119 12.75 -4.52 -19.87
C ILE A 119 11.40 -5.20 -20.10
N LYS A 120 10.30 -4.43 -20.14
CA LYS A 120 9.03 -4.89 -20.73
C LYS A 120 9.29 -5.23 -22.20
N ARG A 121 9.73 -6.46 -22.51
CA ARG A 121 9.66 -7.00 -23.87
C ARG A 121 8.22 -7.39 -24.13
N SER A 122 7.52 -6.50 -24.84
CA SER A 122 6.34 -6.84 -25.63
C SER A 122 6.67 -8.08 -26.47
N PHE A 123 6.06 -9.20 -26.11
CA PHE A 123 6.13 -10.44 -26.86
C PHE A 123 5.16 -10.28 -28.05
N VAL A 124 5.70 -10.04 -29.26
CA VAL A 124 5.21 -10.48 -30.59
C VAL A 124 5.91 -9.67 -31.70
N GLY A 125 6.67 -10.35 -32.56
CA GLY A 125 7.23 -9.82 -33.80
C GLY A 125 8.38 -10.67 -34.37
N LYS A 126 8.06 -11.56 -35.32
CA LYS A 126 8.99 -12.40 -36.11
C LYS A 126 10.05 -11.60 -36.88
N SER A 127 11.20 -12.26 -37.15
CA SER A 127 12.10 -12.18 -38.34
C SER A 127 13.57 -12.02 -37.87
N ARG A 128 14.45 -13.04 -37.96
CA ARG A 128 15.18 -13.58 -39.12
C ARG A 128 16.69 -13.26 -38.96
N ASN A 129 17.51 -14.30 -38.99
CA ASN A 129 18.98 -14.23 -39.02
C ASN A 129 19.47 -13.27 -40.12
N ILE A 130 20.47 -12.42 -39.81
CA ILE A 130 21.58 -11.98 -40.68
C ILE A 130 22.55 -11.11 -39.85
N GLY A 131 23.85 -11.45 -39.92
CA GLY A 131 24.94 -10.49 -40.12
C GLY A 131 25.49 -9.70 -38.92
N THR A 132 26.64 -10.15 -38.41
CA THR A 132 27.61 -9.38 -37.62
C THR A 132 28.03 -8.08 -38.30
N THR A 133 27.69 -6.93 -37.70
CA THR A 133 28.43 -5.66 -37.86
C THR A 133 28.50 -4.93 -36.51
N PRO A 134 29.66 -4.34 -36.13
CA PRO A 134 29.78 -3.65 -34.84
C PRO A 134 29.16 -2.26 -34.92
N ARG A 135 28.13 -2.00 -34.11
CA ARG A 135 27.53 -0.66 -33.93
C ARG A 135 28.35 0.16 -32.93
N PRO A 136 28.46 1.49 -33.09
CA PRO A 136 29.33 2.32 -32.28
C PRO A 136 28.83 2.39 -30.83
N LYS A 137 29.78 2.39 -29.89
CA LYS A 137 29.55 2.60 -28.46
C LYS A 137 28.82 3.93 -28.27
N SER A 138 27.52 3.89 -27.97
CA SER A 138 26.82 5.05 -27.44
C SER A 138 27.40 5.34 -26.05
N THR A 139 28.17 6.42 -25.96
CA THR A 139 28.63 7.03 -24.72
C THR A 139 27.46 7.72 -23.99
N LEU A 140 26.44 6.95 -23.62
CA LEU A 140 25.50 7.37 -22.59
C LEU A 140 26.10 6.98 -21.25
N LYS A 141 26.75 7.98 -20.62
CA LYS A 141 27.09 7.93 -19.19
C LYS A 141 25.84 7.48 -18.42
N PRO A 142 25.92 6.52 -17.48
CA PRO A 142 24.81 6.25 -16.59
C PRO A 142 24.64 7.50 -15.72
N SER A 143 23.64 8.34 -16.03
CA SER A 143 23.27 9.41 -15.12
C SER A 143 22.78 8.75 -13.84
N GLY A 144 23.50 8.95 -12.75
CA GLY A 144 23.05 8.60 -11.41
C GLY A 144 21.79 9.39 -11.12
N LYS A 145 20.64 8.79 -11.40
CA LYS A 145 19.34 9.42 -11.27
C LYS A 145 19.00 9.46 -9.77
N SER A 146 19.11 10.64 -9.17
CA SER A 146 18.77 10.92 -7.78
C SER A 146 17.28 10.67 -7.49
N TRP A 147 16.93 10.40 -6.23
CA TRP A 147 15.54 10.30 -5.78
C TRP A 147 14.75 11.59 -6.05
N ILE A 148 13.48 11.45 -6.42
CA ILE A 148 12.57 12.58 -6.67
C ILE A 148 11.49 12.59 -5.58
N TRP A 149 11.47 13.64 -4.76
CA TRP A 149 10.44 13.83 -3.73
C TRP A 149 9.15 14.43 -4.29
N PHE A 150 9.25 15.34 -5.26
CA PHE A 150 8.11 15.99 -5.89
C PHE A 150 8.29 16.03 -7.41
N PRO A 151 7.36 15.49 -8.21
CA PRO A 151 7.45 15.53 -9.66
C PRO A 151 7.23 16.96 -10.18
N SER A 152 7.83 17.28 -11.33
CA SER A 152 7.59 18.58 -11.97
C SER A 152 6.15 18.66 -12.52
N LYS A 153 5.61 19.89 -12.63
CA LYS A 153 4.25 20.10 -13.17
C LYS A 153 4.09 19.58 -14.60
N GLU A 154 5.17 19.59 -15.37
CA GLU A 154 5.20 19.10 -16.75
C GLU A 154 5.16 17.57 -16.80
N GLU A 155 6.00 16.89 -16.02
CA GLU A 155 5.97 15.41 -15.89
C GLU A 155 4.63 14.91 -15.34
N LEU A 156 4.06 15.62 -14.36
CA LEU A 156 2.73 15.32 -13.82
C LEU A 156 1.65 15.35 -14.91
N ARG A 157 1.60 16.42 -15.71
CA ARG A 157 0.56 16.59 -16.75
C ARG A 157 0.72 15.69 -17.97
N THR A 158 1.94 15.24 -18.27
CA THR A 158 2.22 14.54 -19.53
C THR A 158 2.38 13.03 -19.35
N HIS A 159 2.96 12.60 -18.22
CA HIS A 159 3.29 11.21 -17.95
C HIS A 159 2.37 10.60 -16.88
N TYR A 160 2.44 11.10 -15.64
CA TYR A 160 1.83 10.42 -14.49
C TYR A 160 0.30 10.31 -14.54
N ILE A 161 -0.41 11.29 -15.11
CA ILE A 161 -1.88 11.23 -15.23
C ILE A 161 -2.38 10.11 -16.17
N ARG A 162 -1.50 9.48 -16.95
CA ARG A 162 -1.84 8.37 -17.86
C ARG A 162 -1.38 7.02 -17.32
N GLU A 163 -0.58 7.00 -16.27
CA GLU A 163 -0.05 5.79 -15.67
C GLU A 163 -1.02 5.26 -14.60
N LEU A 164 -1.48 4.03 -14.79
CA LEU A 164 -2.48 3.43 -13.91
C LEU A 164 -1.95 3.26 -12.48
N GLY A 165 -0.69 2.86 -12.29
CA GLY A 165 -0.07 2.74 -10.97
C GLY A 165 0.01 4.08 -10.22
N PHE A 166 0.29 5.20 -10.91
CA PHE A 166 0.26 6.52 -10.31
C PHE A 166 -1.17 6.92 -9.91
N LEU A 167 -2.14 6.77 -10.80
CA LEU A 167 -3.55 7.07 -10.52
C LEU A 167 -4.10 6.20 -9.37
N ALA A 168 -3.72 4.93 -9.32
CA ALA A 168 -4.08 4.00 -8.25
C ALA A 168 -3.51 4.48 -6.91
N SER A 169 -2.21 4.79 -6.87
CA SER A 169 -1.54 5.33 -5.67
C SER A 169 -2.14 6.66 -5.22
N PHE A 170 -2.57 7.50 -6.16
CA PHE A 170 -3.20 8.79 -5.86
C PHE A 170 -4.60 8.62 -5.27
N ALA A 171 -5.41 7.74 -5.86
CA ALA A 171 -6.72 7.38 -5.31
C ALA A 171 -6.59 6.74 -3.92
N GLN A 172 -5.56 5.90 -3.71
CA GLN A 172 -5.23 5.32 -2.41
C GLN A 172 -4.92 6.38 -1.37
N LEU A 173 -4.03 7.33 -1.70
CA LEU A 173 -3.64 8.41 -0.79
C LEU A 173 -4.83 9.29 -0.40
N ILE A 174 -5.62 9.77 -1.37
CA ILE A 174 -6.83 10.55 -1.07
C ILE A 174 -7.80 9.73 -0.22
N GLY A 175 -8.00 8.46 -0.57
CA GLY A 175 -8.88 7.56 0.16
C GLY A 175 -8.44 7.40 1.62
N ALA A 176 -7.15 7.15 1.84
CA ALA A 176 -6.58 6.96 3.17
C ALA A 176 -6.66 8.25 4.01
N THR A 177 -6.36 9.42 3.42
CA THR A 177 -6.39 10.69 4.15
C THR A 177 -7.80 11.03 4.62
N ILE A 178 -8.81 10.79 3.77
CA ILE A 178 -10.22 11.02 4.14
C ILE A 178 -10.67 9.98 5.17
N PHE A 179 -10.34 8.71 4.97
CA PHE A 179 -10.66 7.63 5.92
C PHE A 179 -10.03 7.88 7.31
N TRP A 180 -8.84 8.46 7.34
CA TRP A 180 -8.10 8.74 8.57
C TRP A 180 -8.87 9.65 9.54
N ILE A 181 -9.71 10.57 9.03
CA ILE A 181 -10.61 11.41 9.85
C ILE A 181 -11.49 10.53 10.74
N SER A 182 -12.04 9.46 10.18
CA SER A 182 -12.87 8.50 10.90
C SER A 182 -12.07 7.66 11.88
N GLY A 183 -10.85 7.26 11.52
CA GLY A 183 -9.93 6.59 12.44
C GLY A 183 -9.63 7.45 13.66
N PHE A 184 -9.39 8.75 13.46
CA PHE A 184 -9.16 9.71 14.55
C PHE A 184 -10.41 9.91 15.41
N THR A 185 -11.58 10.07 14.81
CA THR A 185 -12.83 10.24 15.56
C THR A 185 -13.32 8.96 16.24
N ALA A 186 -12.76 7.79 15.89
CA ALA A 186 -13.02 6.51 16.56
C ALA A 186 -12.45 6.44 17.99
N LEU A 187 -11.53 7.33 18.37
CA LEU A 187 -10.86 7.26 19.66
C LEU A 187 -11.85 7.45 20.84
N PRO A 188 -11.67 6.69 21.94
CA PRO A 188 -12.37 6.95 23.20
C PRO A 188 -12.13 8.38 23.68
N GLY A 189 -13.16 9.01 24.24
CA GLY A 189 -13.16 10.43 24.61
C GLY A 189 -13.60 11.35 23.48
N ILE A 190 -13.45 10.94 22.22
CA ILE A 190 -14.03 11.65 21.06
C ILE A 190 -15.34 10.98 20.67
N TYR A 191 -15.29 9.70 20.33
CA TYR A 191 -16.42 8.95 19.78
C TYR A 191 -17.66 8.97 20.68
N ASP A 192 -17.47 8.73 21.97
CA ASP A 192 -18.52 8.66 23.00
C ASP A 192 -19.08 10.03 23.41
N HIS A 193 -18.49 11.13 22.92
CA HIS A 193 -18.95 12.50 23.17
C HIS A 193 -19.52 13.18 21.91
N MET A 194 -19.52 12.51 20.76
CA MET A 194 -20.11 13.03 19.52
C MET A 194 -21.63 12.86 19.53
N SER A 195 -22.36 13.87 19.03
CA SER A 195 -23.77 13.71 18.71
C SER A 195 -23.95 12.85 17.46
N ASP A 196 -25.14 12.27 17.27
CA ASP A 196 -25.45 11.43 16.11
C ASP A 196 -25.11 12.09 14.77
N THR A 197 -25.41 13.39 14.63
CA THR A 197 -25.08 14.16 13.42
C THR A 197 -23.59 14.26 13.20
N VAL A 198 -22.81 14.49 14.26
CA VAL A 198 -21.35 14.58 14.17
C VAL A 198 -20.76 13.20 13.84
N THR A 199 -21.29 12.12 14.41
CA THR A 199 -20.90 10.74 14.08
C THR A 199 -21.17 10.41 12.61
N ILE A 200 -22.32 10.82 12.07
CA ILE A 200 -22.64 10.66 10.64
C ILE A 200 -21.60 11.38 9.76
N VAL A 201 -21.28 12.63 10.08
CA VAL A 201 -20.44 13.49 9.24
C VAL A 201 -18.94 13.19 9.37
N LEU A 202 -18.45 12.94 10.59
CA LEU A 202 -17.01 12.80 10.89
C LEU A 202 -16.55 11.36 11.08
N PHE A 203 -17.46 10.42 11.34
CA PHE A 203 -17.11 9.01 11.49
C PHE A 203 -17.60 8.17 10.32
N TRP A 204 -18.89 8.20 9.96
CA TRP A 204 -19.40 7.32 8.90
C TRP A 204 -19.09 7.80 7.48
N THR A 205 -19.36 9.08 7.18
CA THR A 205 -19.18 9.65 5.84
C THR A 205 -17.75 9.54 5.31
N PRO A 206 -16.70 9.88 6.08
CA PRO A 206 -15.34 9.81 5.56
C PRO A 206 -14.89 8.37 5.31
N GLN A 207 -15.40 7.38 6.03
CA GLN A 207 -15.13 5.97 5.73
C GLN A 207 -15.72 5.54 4.38
N VAL A 208 -16.95 5.96 4.04
CA VAL A 208 -17.55 5.65 2.72
C VAL A 208 -16.73 6.26 1.59
N VAL A 209 -16.37 7.55 1.74
CA VAL A 209 -15.60 8.28 0.73
C VAL A 209 -14.20 7.70 0.60
N GLY A 210 -13.53 7.44 1.74
CA GLY A 210 -12.21 6.84 1.78
C GLY A 210 -12.18 5.42 1.21
N GLY A 211 -13.15 4.59 1.59
CA GLY A 211 -13.35 3.23 1.06
C GLY A 211 -13.56 3.21 -0.44
N SER A 212 -14.29 4.20 -0.99
CA SER A 212 -14.44 4.35 -2.45
C SER A 212 -13.10 4.61 -3.14
N GLY A 213 -12.20 5.37 -2.51
CA GLY A 213 -10.82 5.54 -2.96
C GLY A 213 -10.04 4.22 -3.01
N PHE A 214 -10.22 3.35 -2.00
CA PHE A 214 -9.61 2.02 -1.98
C PHE A 214 -10.13 1.10 -3.10
N ILE A 215 -11.44 1.17 -3.40
CA ILE A 215 -12.04 0.45 -4.53
C ILE A 215 -11.43 0.90 -5.86
N ILE A 216 -11.31 2.22 -6.06
CA ILE A 216 -10.72 2.80 -7.27
C ILE A 216 -9.24 2.36 -7.38
N SER A 217 -8.47 2.52 -6.31
CA SER A 217 -7.07 2.09 -6.21
C SER A 217 -6.89 0.61 -6.57
N GLY A 218 -7.60 -0.29 -5.88
CA GLY A 218 -7.52 -1.73 -6.13
C GLY A 218 -7.92 -2.10 -7.56
N THR A 219 -8.95 -1.46 -8.11
CA THR A 219 -9.36 -1.65 -9.50
C THR A 219 -8.26 -1.23 -10.47
N LEU A 220 -7.66 -0.05 -10.28
CA LEU A 220 -6.62 0.47 -11.16
C LEU A 220 -5.35 -0.40 -11.13
N PHE A 221 -4.89 -0.84 -9.95
CA PHE A 221 -3.77 -1.79 -9.83
C PHE A 221 -4.09 -3.15 -10.48
N MET A 222 -5.31 -3.64 -10.32
CA MET A 222 -5.74 -4.87 -10.98
C MET A 222 -5.81 -4.70 -12.51
N LEU A 223 -6.20 -3.53 -13.01
CA LEU A 223 -6.23 -3.22 -14.44
C LEU A 223 -4.83 -3.02 -15.03
N GLU A 224 -3.88 -2.51 -14.25
CA GLU A 224 -2.48 -2.31 -14.67
C GLU A 224 -1.77 -3.61 -15.02
N THR A 225 -2.13 -4.71 -14.36
CA THR A 225 -1.46 -6.01 -14.49
C THR A 225 -2.04 -6.88 -15.60
N GLN A 226 -3.12 -6.44 -16.26
CA GLN A 226 -3.79 -7.18 -17.33
C GLN A 226 -3.63 -6.52 -18.70
N SER A 227 -3.58 -7.36 -19.73
CA SER A 227 -3.40 -6.90 -21.12
C SER A 227 -4.59 -6.12 -21.69
N ARG A 228 -5.80 -6.43 -21.22
CA ARG A 228 -7.08 -5.84 -21.64
C ARG A 228 -8.00 -5.85 -20.44
N TRP A 229 -8.80 -4.80 -20.26
CA TRP A 229 -9.66 -4.58 -19.08
C TRP A 229 -10.64 -5.72 -18.75
N TRP A 230 -11.00 -6.55 -19.73
CA TRP A 230 -11.94 -7.66 -19.59
C TRP A 230 -11.26 -9.03 -19.45
N LYS A 231 -9.93 -9.10 -19.53
CA LYS A 231 -9.18 -10.36 -19.53
C LYS A 231 -8.29 -10.46 -18.28
N PRO A 232 -8.77 -11.12 -17.21
CA PRO A 232 -8.01 -11.32 -15.98
C PRO A 232 -6.62 -11.91 -16.21
N ALA A 233 -5.67 -11.58 -15.33
CA ALA A 233 -4.29 -12.06 -15.36
C ALA A 233 -3.95 -12.91 -14.11
N PRO A 234 -4.62 -14.07 -13.90
CA PRO A 234 -4.48 -14.85 -12.65
C PRO A 234 -3.10 -15.47 -12.44
N ARG A 235 -2.19 -15.37 -13.43
CA ARG A 235 -0.80 -15.84 -13.35
C ARG A 235 0.17 -14.76 -12.84
N THR A 236 -0.30 -13.54 -12.64
CA THR A 236 0.51 -12.41 -12.16
C THR A 236 0.17 -12.12 -10.71
N LEU A 237 1.17 -12.00 -9.84
CA LEU A 237 0.97 -11.72 -8.42
C LEU A 237 0.30 -10.36 -8.21
N GLY A 238 0.80 -9.30 -8.87
CA GLY A 238 0.15 -7.99 -8.94
C GLY A 238 -1.35 -8.00 -9.22
N TRP A 239 -1.86 -8.94 -10.03
CA TRP A 239 -3.30 -9.04 -10.30
C TRP A 239 -4.07 -9.46 -9.05
N TRP A 240 -3.55 -10.44 -8.31
CA TRP A 240 -4.15 -10.87 -7.05
C TRP A 240 -4.03 -9.82 -5.94
N ILE A 241 -2.93 -9.07 -5.90
CA ILE A 241 -2.76 -7.93 -4.97
C ILE A 241 -3.88 -6.91 -5.21
N GLY A 242 -4.05 -6.46 -6.46
CA GLY A 242 -5.13 -5.54 -6.84
C GLY A 242 -6.52 -6.10 -6.57
N ALA A 243 -6.77 -7.37 -6.90
CA ALA A 243 -8.07 -8.02 -6.69
C ALA A 243 -8.44 -8.13 -5.20
N TRP A 244 -7.52 -8.55 -4.34
CA TRP A 244 -7.77 -8.62 -2.89
C TRP A 244 -7.91 -7.25 -2.25
N ASN A 245 -7.14 -6.25 -2.69
CA ASN A 245 -7.31 -4.87 -2.23
C ASN A 245 -8.65 -4.27 -2.68
N LEU A 246 -9.13 -4.61 -3.89
CA LEU A 246 -10.47 -4.24 -4.34
C LEU A 246 -11.54 -4.86 -3.44
N VAL A 247 -11.45 -6.15 -3.15
CA VAL A 247 -12.36 -6.84 -2.21
C VAL A 247 -12.31 -6.14 -0.84
N GLY A 248 -11.11 -5.92 -0.29
CA GLY A 248 -10.93 -5.17 0.96
C GLY A 248 -11.60 -3.80 0.94
N GLY A 249 -11.41 -3.02 -0.12
CA GLY A 249 -12.03 -1.71 -0.31
C GLY A 249 -13.56 -1.77 -0.34
N VAL A 250 -14.15 -2.80 -0.95
CA VAL A 250 -15.60 -3.03 -0.92
C VAL A 250 -16.08 -3.26 0.51
N GLY A 251 -15.37 -4.07 1.30
CA GLY A 251 -15.74 -4.34 2.70
C GLY A 251 -15.69 -3.09 3.57
N PHE A 252 -14.63 -2.29 3.43
CA PHE A 252 -14.46 -1.03 4.15
C PHE A 252 -15.39 0.09 3.67
N THR A 253 -15.97 -0.02 2.47
CA THR A 253 -17.03 0.88 2.00
C THR A 253 -18.40 0.45 2.48
N LEU A 254 -18.67 -0.87 2.52
CA LEU A 254 -19.94 -1.42 3.00
C LEU A 254 -20.10 -1.27 4.51
N CYS A 255 -19.04 -1.40 5.29
CA CYS A 255 -19.05 -1.18 6.74
C CYS A 255 -19.79 0.11 7.13
N PRO A 256 -19.31 1.29 6.72
CA PRO A 256 -19.95 2.55 7.07
C PRO A 256 -21.28 2.77 6.33
N ALA A 257 -21.49 2.17 5.15
CA ALA A 257 -22.77 2.25 4.46
C ALA A 257 -23.90 1.60 5.28
N PHE A 258 -23.62 0.49 5.98
CA PHE A 258 -24.54 -0.08 6.96
C PHE A 258 -24.56 0.70 8.28
N GLY A 259 -23.42 1.30 8.65
CA GLY A 259 -23.23 2.05 9.91
C GLY A 259 -24.21 3.20 10.14
N TYR A 260 -24.76 3.81 9.09
CA TYR A 260 -25.80 4.84 9.21
C TYR A 260 -27.10 4.35 9.86
N ASN A 261 -27.35 3.05 9.85
CA ASN A 261 -28.58 2.46 10.38
C ASN A 261 -28.30 1.77 11.71
N THR A 262 -28.92 2.26 12.80
CA THR A 262 -28.72 1.75 14.16
C THR A 262 -29.39 0.41 14.44
N LYS A 263 -30.15 -0.15 13.49
CA LYS A 263 -30.77 -1.48 13.64
C LYS A 263 -29.70 -2.57 13.79
N SER A 264 -29.96 -3.54 14.65
CA SER A 264 -29.03 -4.62 15.00
C SER A 264 -28.48 -5.39 13.78
N TRP A 265 -29.34 -5.70 12.80
CA TRP A 265 -28.91 -6.40 11.58
C TRP A 265 -27.92 -5.56 10.75
N ALA A 266 -28.08 -4.24 10.73
CA ALA A 266 -27.21 -3.35 9.97
C ALA A 266 -25.86 -3.20 10.67
N GLN A 267 -25.85 -3.03 12.00
CA GLN A 267 -24.62 -2.99 12.80
C GLN A 267 -23.84 -4.31 12.73
N TYR A 268 -24.54 -5.45 12.65
CA TYR A 268 -23.92 -6.74 12.38
C TYR A 268 -23.25 -6.78 11.00
N GLN A 269 -23.94 -6.34 9.95
CA GLN A 269 -23.37 -6.28 8.59
C GLN A 269 -22.21 -5.29 8.49
N ALA A 270 -22.25 -4.18 9.23
CA ALA A 270 -21.16 -3.20 9.29
C ALA A 270 -19.87 -3.86 9.84
N SER A 271 -20.00 -4.52 10.99
CA SER A 271 -18.89 -5.20 11.66
C SER A 271 -18.38 -6.40 10.87
N LEU A 272 -19.29 -7.19 10.27
CA LEU A 272 -18.94 -8.32 9.39
C LEU A 272 -18.20 -7.83 8.14
N SER A 273 -18.61 -6.70 7.57
CA SER A 273 -17.95 -6.11 6.39
C SER A 273 -16.53 -5.67 6.67
N THR A 274 -16.31 -5.07 7.85
CA THR A 274 -14.95 -4.78 8.35
C THR A 274 -14.14 -6.07 8.50
N PHE A 275 -14.74 -7.15 9.01
CA PHE A 275 -14.07 -8.42 9.21
C PHE A 275 -13.53 -9.04 7.93
N TRP A 276 -14.39 -9.34 6.95
CA TRP A 276 -13.91 -9.96 5.72
C TRP A 276 -13.06 -8.99 4.88
N GLY A 277 -13.35 -7.68 4.94
CA GLY A 277 -12.54 -6.66 4.27
C GLY A 277 -11.11 -6.60 4.81
N SER A 278 -10.94 -6.75 6.13
CA SER A 278 -9.62 -6.74 6.79
C SER A 278 -8.79 -7.95 6.38
N TRP A 279 -9.41 -9.12 6.31
CA TRP A 279 -8.76 -10.33 5.81
C TRP A 279 -8.37 -10.22 4.34
N ALA A 280 -9.21 -9.61 3.50
CA ALA A 280 -8.89 -9.37 2.10
C ALA A 280 -7.66 -8.47 1.94
N PHE A 281 -7.59 -7.34 2.66
CA PHE A 281 -6.39 -6.49 2.67
C PHE A 281 -5.15 -7.23 3.20
N LEU A 282 -5.31 -8.09 4.22
CA LEU A 282 -4.19 -8.89 4.73
C LEU A 282 -3.67 -9.87 3.67
N ILE A 283 -4.56 -10.56 2.95
CA ILE A 283 -4.14 -11.46 1.88
C ILE A 283 -3.43 -10.69 0.77
N GLY A 284 -4.00 -9.56 0.33
CA GLY A 284 -3.41 -8.70 -0.70
C GLY A 284 -2.02 -8.20 -0.32
N SER A 285 -1.87 -7.65 0.89
CA SER A 285 -0.59 -7.12 1.39
C SER A 285 0.46 -8.20 1.64
N VAL A 286 0.10 -9.40 2.09
CA VAL A 286 1.04 -10.53 2.22
C VAL A 286 1.56 -10.98 0.84
N ILE A 287 0.71 -11.00 -0.19
CA ILE A 287 1.15 -11.28 -1.56
C ILE A 287 2.08 -10.16 -2.06
N GLN A 288 1.76 -8.90 -1.77
CA GLN A 288 2.60 -7.74 -2.10
C GLN A 288 3.97 -7.82 -1.41
N TRP A 289 4.00 -8.26 -0.16
CA TRP A 289 5.25 -8.47 0.58
C TRP A 289 6.08 -9.57 -0.05
N TYR A 290 5.46 -10.69 -0.42
CA TYR A 290 6.14 -11.75 -1.16
C TYR A 290 6.70 -11.26 -2.51
N GLU A 291 5.92 -10.51 -3.29
CA GLU A 291 6.33 -9.96 -4.59
C GLU A 291 7.50 -8.97 -4.46
N SER A 292 7.49 -8.10 -3.44
CA SER A 292 8.57 -7.12 -3.19
C SER A 292 9.93 -7.79 -3.02
N LEU A 293 9.96 -9.01 -2.45
CA LEU A 293 11.18 -9.76 -2.23
C LEU A 293 11.68 -10.44 -3.50
N GLU A 294 10.82 -10.82 -4.45
CA GLU A 294 11.29 -11.48 -5.69
C GLU A 294 12.32 -10.65 -6.48
N LYS A 295 12.38 -9.33 -6.26
CA LYS A 295 13.40 -8.42 -6.82
C LYS A 295 14.85 -8.74 -6.45
N TYR A 296 15.10 -9.51 -5.38
CA TYR A 296 16.47 -9.85 -4.90
C TYR A 296 16.80 -11.35 -5.00
N PRO A 297 17.04 -11.92 -6.19
CA PRO A 297 17.50 -13.31 -6.27
C PRO A 297 18.86 -13.45 -5.56
N VAL A 298 18.93 -14.30 -4.54
CA VAL A 298 20.20 -14.70 -3.92
C VAL A 298 20.87 -15.67 -4.88
N GLU A 299 21.98 -15.26 -5.51
CA GLU A 299 22.84 -16.20 -6.21
C GLU A 299 23.44 -17.16 -5.15
N ILE A 300 22.91 -18.38 -5.09
CA ILE A 300 23.57 -19.46 -4.37
C ILE A 300 24.74 -19.87 -5.24
N TYR A 301 25.92 -19.30 -4.96
CA TYR A 301 27.17 -19.85 -5.47
C TYR A 301 27.30 -21.27 -4.91
N ARG A 302 27.10 -22.27 -5.77
CA ARG A 302 27.50 -23.65 -5.53
C ARG A 302 28.94 -23.86 -5.94
#